data_AF-A0A3B8ZBI5-F1
#
_entry.id   AF-A0A3B8ZBI5-F1
#
_cell.length_a   1.000
_cell.length_b   1.000
_cell.length_c   1.000
_cell.angle_alpha   90.00
_cell.angle_beta   90.00
_cell.angle_gamma   90.00
#
_symmetry.space_group_name_H-M   'P 1'
#
loop_
_entity.id
_entity.type
_entity.pdbx_description
1 polymer ?
#
loop_
_entity_poly.entity_id
_entity_poly.type
_entity_poly.pdbx_seq_one_letter_code
_entity_poly.pdbx_strand_id
1 'polypeptide(L)' 'MKIKKLCDLNKKEIEKHFAQVAMIVQSPLYVCRQCCRVANCQKHLCKPTELPGSLVAESAPMPEIQHVTTS' A
#
# COMPACT_ATOMS: atom_id res chain seq x y z
N MET A 1 -3.25 6.64 -19.81
CA MET A 1 -3.00 7.50 -18.62
C MET A 1 -2.19 6.73 -17.58
N LYS A 2 -1.27 7.39 -16.86
CA LYS A 2 -0.48 6.79 -15.76
C LYS A 2 -0.89 7.47 -14.45
N ILE A 3 -1.18 6.70 -13.39
CA ILE A 3 -1.43 7.23 -12.05
C ILE A 3 -0.16 7.95 -11.57
N LYS A 4 -0.24 9.27 -11.39
CA LYS A 4 0.91 10.07 -10.93
C LYS A 4 1.13 9.89 -9.44
N LYS A 5 0.08 10.09 -8.62
CA LYS A 5 0.15 9.98 -7.16
C LYS A 5 -1.07 9.24 -6.62
N LEU A 6 -0.84 8.19 -5.85
CA LEU A 6 -1.88 7.45 -5.11
C LEU A 6 -2.56 8.33 -4.05
N CYS A 7 -1.83 9.31 -3.51
CA CYS A 7 -2.33 10.17 -2.45
C CYS A 7 -3.48 11.09 -2.90
N ASP A 8 -3.56 11.39 -4.20
CA ASP A 8 -4.54 12.29 -4.81
C ASP A 8 -5.75 11.53 -5.41
N LEU A 9 -5.75 10.20 -5.39
CA LEU A 9 -6.85 9.42 -5.93
C LEU A 9 -8.08 9.50 -5.02
N ASN A 10 -9.24 9.73 -5.64
CA ASN A 10 -10.55 9.59 -5.00
C ASN A 10 -11.11 8.17 -5.21
N LYS A 11 -12.23 7.84 -4.56
CA LYS A 11 -12.83 6.50 -4.62
C LYS A 11 -13.13 6.04 -6.05
N LYS A 12 -13.73 6.91 -6.88
CA LYS A 12 -14.10 6.60 -8.27
C LYS A 12 -12.87 6.30 -9.14
N GLU A 13 -11.79 7.05 -8.96
CA GLU A 13 -10.54 6.83 -9.68
C GLU A 13 -9.85 5.54 -9.24
N ILE A 14 -9.93 5.19 -7.94
CA ILE A 14 -9.43 3.91 -7.43
C ILE A 14 -10.22 2.75 -8.05
N GLU A 15 -11.55 2.85 -8.10
CA GLU A 15 -12.41 1.81 -8.72
C GLU A 15 -12.09 1.65 -10.21
N LYS A 16 -11.95 2.76 -10.94
CA LYS A 16 -11.62 2.76 -12.37
C LYS A 16 -10.23 2.22 -12.67
N HIS A 17 -9.26 2.46 -11.79
CA HIS A 17 -7.86 2.09 -11.99
C HIS A 17 -7.36 1.02 -11.02
N PHE A 18 -8.26 0.20 -10.49
CA PHE A 18 -7.97 -0.76 -9.43
C PHE A 18 -6.78 -1.67 -9.77
N ALA A 19 -6.74 -2.22 -10.99
CA ALA A 19 -5.64 -3.10 -11.42
C ALA A 19 -4.27 -2.42 -11.35
N GLN A 20 -4.18 -1.14 -11.72
CA GLN A 20 -2.92 -0.39 -11.65
C GLN A 20 -2.55 -0.06 -10.19
N VAL A 21 -3.55 0.30 -9.38
CA VAL A 21 -3.35 0.52 -7.94
C VAL A 21 -2.84 -0.77 -7.28
N ALA A 22 -3.46 -1.91 -7.57
CA ALA A 22 -3.05 -3.22 -7.08
C ALA A 22 -1.59 -3.55 -7.42
N MET A 23 -1.17 -3.30 -8.67
CA MET A 23 0.23 -3.48 -9.07
C MET A 23 1.21 -2.58 -8.30
N ILE A 24 0.83 -1.33 -8.00
CA ILE A 24 1.69 -0.41 -7.25
C ILE A 24 1.82 -0.83 -5.77
N VAL A 25 0.76 -1.41 -5.18
CA VAL A 25 0.73 -1.80 -3.76
C VAL A 25 1.11 -3.25 -3.49
N GLN A 26 1.37 -4.06 -4.52
CA GLN A 26 1.67 -5.50 -4.38
C GLN A 26 2.91 -5.80 -3.52
N SER A 27 3.95 -4.97 -3.61
CA SER A 27 5.17 -5.11 -2.82
C SER A 27 5.60 -3.74 -2.29
N PRO A 28 4.92 -3.21 -1.26
CA PRO A 28 5.09 -1.84 -0.83
C PRO A 28 6.41 -1.68 -0.08
N LEU A 29 7.22 -0.72 -0.51
CA LEU A 29 8.49 -0.36 0.14
C LEU A 29 8.39 0.98 0.87
N TYR A 30 7.36 1.77 0.54
CA TYR A 30 7.16 3.11 1.06
C TYR A 30 5.72 3.28 1.56
N VAL A 31 5.58 4.07 2.63
CA VAL A 31 4.30 4.57 3.16
C VAL A 31 4.31 6.09 3.21
N CYS A 32 3.17 6.72 2.94
CA CYS A 32 3.02 8.15 3.08
C CYS A 32 2.75 8.52 4.55
N ARG A 33 3.61 9.35 5.16
CA ARG A 33 3.44 9.76 6.57
C ARG A 33 2.16 10.54 6.87
N GLN A 34 1.60 11.23 5.87
CA GLN A 34 0.44 12.10 6.08
C GLN A 34 -0.89 11.37 5.93
N CYS A 35 -0.94 10.39 5.03
CA CYS A 35 -2.21 9.86 4.55
C CYS A 35 -2.23 8.34 4.46
N CYS A 36 -1.14 7.68 4.88
CA CYS A 36 -0.98 6.24 5.06
C CYS A 36 -1.16 5.36 3.82
N ARG A 37 -1.20 5.95 2.60
CA ARG A 37 -1.14 5.14 1.37
C ARG A 37 0.25 4.54 1.23
N VAL A 38 0.31 3.31 0.72
CA VAL A 38 1.55 2.56 0.48
C VAL A 38 1.84 2.46 -1.02
N ALA A 39 3.11 2.29 -1.37
CA ALA A 39 3.54 2.04 -2.74
C ALA A 39 4.87 1.30 -2.77
N ASN A 40 5.10 0.54 -3.84
CA ASN A 40 6.40 -0.05 -4.16
C ASN A 40 7.47 0.99 -4.57
N CYS A 41 7.06 2.24 -4.84
CA CYS A 41 7.94 3.33 -5.25
C CYS A 41 7.50 4.66 -4.64
N GLN A 42 8.46 5.41 -4.07
CA GLN A 42 8.22 6.72 -3.45
C GLN A 42 7.54 7.76 -4.37
N LYS A 43 7.73 7.66 -5.70
CA LYS A 43 7.17 8.58 -6.71
C LYS A 43 5.64 8.65 -6.71
N HIS A 44 4.98 7.61 -6.21
CA HIS A 44 3.51 7.54 -6.15
C HIS A 44 2.92 8.17 -4.89
N LEU A 45 3.76 8.68 -3.97
CA LEU A 45 3.32 9.21 -2.68
C LEU A 45 3.67 10.70 -2.54
N CYS A 46 2.91 11.44 -1.75
CA CYS A 46 3.18 12.88 -1.52
C CYS A 46 4.26 13.13 -0.46
N LYS A 47 4.30 12.32 0.60
CA LYS A 47 5.31 12.36 1.68
C LYS A 47 5.82 10.95 1.98
N PRO A 48 6.56 10.34 1.04
CA PRO A 48 7.03 8.95 1.16
C PRO A 48 7.97 8.77 2.34
N THR A 49 7.96 7.57 2.90
CA THR A 49 8.89 7.10 3.93
C THR A 49 9.05 5.62 3.79
N GLU A 50 10.28 5.14 3.90
CA GLU A 50 10.61 3.72 3.77
C GLU A 50 9.98 2.90 4.89
N LEU A 51 9.41 1.76 4.52
CA LEU A 51 8.90 0.79 5.46
C LEU A 51 10.07 -0.06 6.02
N PRO A 52 10.09 -0.32 7.33
CA PRO A 52 11.07 -1.25 7.91
C PRO A 52 10.75 -2.67 7.41
N GLY A 53 11.69 -3.30 6.71
CA GLY A 53 11.53 -4.67 6.19
C GLY A 53 11.67 -4.86 4.66
N SER A 54 11.97 -3.79 3.90
CA SER A 54 12.16 -3.83 2.43
C SER A 54 13.22 -4.84 1.91
N LEU A 55 13.98 -5.53 2.78
CA LEU A 55 15.01 -6.49 2.40
C LEU A 55 14.70 -7.94 2.77
N VAL A 56 13.57 -8.27 3.41
CA VAL A 56 13.25 -9.67 3.76
C VAL A 56 11.75 -9.97 3.73
N ALA A 57 11.35 -10.85 2.81
CA ALA A 57 10.15 -11.67 2.94
C ALA A 57 10.23 -12.91 2.04
N GLU A 58 11.23 -13.76 2.26
CA GLU A 58 10.90 -15.18 2.28
C GLU A 58 10.12 -15.41 3.59
N SER A 59 8.85 -15.82 3.44
CA SER A 59 8.16 -16.69 4.40
C SER A 59 8.02 -16.19 5.85
N ALA A 60 7.38 -15.04 6.09
CA ALA A 60 6.74 -14.80 7.40
C ALA A 60 5.27 -15.25 7.32
N PRO A 61 4.82 -16.26 8.09
CA PRO A 61 3.40 -16.57 8.17
C PRO A 61 2.66 -15.35 8.74
N MET A 62 1.65 -14.90 8.00
CA MET A 62 0.72 -13.86 8.44
C MET A 62 0.23 -14.21 9.86
N PRO A 63 0.31 -13.31 10.85
CA PRO A 63 -0.24 -13.61 12.17
C PRO A 63 -1.74 -13.85 12.00
N GLU A 64 -2.18 -15.04 12.38
CA GLU A 64 -3.58 -15.41 12.46
C GLU A 64 -4.28 -14.38 13.36
N ILE A 65 -5.16 -13.56 12.78
CA ILE A 65 -6.00 -12.66 13.55
C ILE A 65 -6.94 -13.57 14.33
N GLN A 66 -6.68 -13.75 15.62
CA GLN A 66 -7.60 -14.42 16.53
C GLN A 66 -8.92 -13.63 16.52
N HIS A 67 -9.86 -14.11 15.72
CA HIS A 67 -11.29 -13.84 15.82
C HIS A 67 -11.68 -14.01 17.29
N VAL A 68 -11.86 -12.89 17.97
CA VAL A 68 -12.45 -12.87 19.31
C VAL A 68 -13.94 -13.16 19.11
N THR A 69 -14.34 -14.42 19.18
CA THR A 69 -15.74 -14.78 19.42
C THR A 69 -16.06 -14.40 20.86
N THR A 70 -16.54 -13.17 21.07
CA THR A 70 -17.22 -12.81 22.31
C THR A 70 -18.53 -13.57 22.37
N SER A 71 -18.71 -14.34 23.44
CA SER A 71 -19.91 -15.13 23.75
C SER A 71 -21.11 -14.26 24.14
#